data_AF-A0A2D5PF62-F1
#
_entry.id   AF-A0A2D5PF62-F1
#
_cell.length_a   1.000
_cell.length_b   1.000
_cell.length_c   1.000
_cell.angle_alpha   90.00
_cell.angle_beta   90.00
_cell.angle_gamma   90.00
#
_symmetry.space_group_name_H-M   'P 1'
#
loop_
_entity.id
_entity.type
_entity.pdbx_description
1 polymer ?
#
loop_
_entity_poly.entity_id
_entity_poly.type
_entity_poly.pdbx_seq_one_letter_code
_entity_poly.pdbx_strand_id
1 'polypeptide(L)'
;MSISKQSLSGAALKEKLAKADHSDLKTSGFWISQSFMIIATIVGVYLAAQAGLDQAIVFDDITSKQSNYFLRQSLYDEVDANIIMLRKYNEEYFSRAVPKSELKQHTPKLRQFVWESMKFSPATLETPSYFLREIQAFYAELDQLIENGTSRVYGHSYAGKLMTEKLDHMQNEVLPRLAANTQSLASDLKAQGVDLSDNLMLEDNNSNGSQQAQ
;
A
#
# COMPACT_ATOMS: atom_id res chain seq x y z
N MET A 1 78.81 9.97 70.96
CA MET A 1 77.44 9.52 71.28
C MET A 1 76.51 10.24 70.31
N SER A 2 75.80 9.47 69.48
CA SER A 2 75.17 9.90 68.23
C SER A 2 73.83 10.64 68.44
N ILE A 3 73.61 11.74 67.74
CA ILE A 3 72.33 12.47 67.75
C ILE A 3 71.38 11.86 66.70
N SER A 4 70.23 11.42 67.21
CA SER A 4 69.02 10.94 66.53
C SER A 4 68.66 11.67 65.22
N LYS A 5 68.65 10.91 64.12
CA LYS A 5 67.95 11.24 62.87
C LYS A 5 67.08 10.04 62.48
N GLN A 6 65.88 9.88 63.01
CA GLN A 6 65.03 8.77 62.55
C GLN A 6 63.49 8.90 62.69
N SER A 7 62.89 10.08 62.88
CA SER A 7 61.41 10.16 63.00
C SER A 7 60.65 10.88 61.87
N LEU A 8 61.32 11.44 60.86
CA LEU A 8 60.65 12.27 59.84
C LEU A 8 60.17 11.54 58.57
N SER A 9 60.54 10.27 58.38
CA SER A 9 60.22 9.53 57.14
C SER A 9 58.83 8.87 57.17
N GLY A 10 58.42 8.30 58.32
CA GLY A 10 57.18 7.51 58.41
C GLY A 10 55.89 8.33 58.36
N ALA A 11 55.89 9.56 58.88
CA ALA A 11 54.73 10.45 58.86
C ALA A 11 54.47 11.02 57.45
N ALA A 12 55.52 11.46 56.76
CA ALA A 12 55.43 11.98 55.40
C ALA A 12 55.04 10.90 54.36
N LEU A 13 55.47 9.65 54.56
CA LEU A 13 55.05 8.52 53.71
C LEU A 13 53.60 8.12 53.93
N LYS A 14 53.13 8.06 55.19
CA LYS A 14 51.72 7.78 55.50
C LYS A 14 50.79 8.84 54.94
N GLU A 15 51.18 10.12 55.03
CA GLU A 15 50.40 11.22 54.48
C GLU A 15 50.36 11.18 52.94
N LYS A 16 51.48 10.86 52.27
CA LYS A 16 51.51 10.68 50.81
C LYS A 16 50.72 9.46 50.32
N LEU A 17 50.75 8.35 51.04
CA LEU A 17 49.97 7.14 50.70
C LEU A 17 48.46 7.35 50.92
N ALA A 18 48.06 7.96 52.05
CA ALA A 18 46.66 8.28 52.32
C ALA A 18 46.08 9.31 51.33
N LYS A 19 46.90 10.23 50.82
CA LYS A 19 46.50 11.24 49.82
C LYS A 19 46.50 10.67 48.39
N ALA A 20 47.34 9.69 48.09
CA ALA A 20 47.34 8.98 46.80
C ALA A 20 46.12 8.06 46.67
N ASP A 21 45.79 7.28 47.70
CA ASP A 21 44.66 6.32 47.69
C ASP A 21 43.31 7.03 47.48
N HIS A 22 43.10 8.19 48.12
CA HIS A 22 41.89 9.00 47.93
C HIS A 22 41.84 9.80 46.61
N SER A 23 42.98 10.10 45.97
CA SER A 23 43.02 10.88 44.73
C SER A 23 42.87 10.00 43.49
N ASP A 24 43.46 8.80 43.49
CA ASP A 24 43.33 7.84 42.39
C ASP A 24 41.93 7.21 42.34
N LEU A 25 41.33 6.90 43.49
CA LEU A 25 39.95 6.38 43.55
C LEU A 25 38.91 7.42 43.09
N LYS A 26 39.11 8.71 43.38
CA LYS A 26 38.23 9.79 42.90
C LYS A 26 38.39 10.03 41.40
N THR A 27 39.61 9.95 40.88
CA THR A 27 39.88 10.18 39.45
C THR A 27 39.43 8.97 38.62
N SER A 28 39.70 7.74 39.08
CA SER A 28 39.22 6.50 38.48
C SER A 28 37.69 6.38 38.52
N GLY A 29 37.08 6.73 39.66
CA GLY A 29 35.62 6.78 39.84
C GLY A 29 34.93 7.81 38.94
N PHE A 30 35.60 8.94 38.68
CA PHE A 30 35.11 9.92 37.72
C PHE A 30 35.11 9.37 36.28
N TRP A 31 36.22 8.78 35.82
CA TRP A 31 36.34 8.21 34.48
C TRP A 31 35.41 7.02 34.24
N ILE A 32 35.16 6.18 35.24
CA ILE A 32 34.20 5.08 35.10
C ILE A 32 32.77 5.62 34.99
N SER A 33 32.40 6.64 35.78
CA SER A 33 31.08 7.27 35.69
C SER A 33 30.86 7.95 34.34
N GLN A 34 31.89 8.62 33.81
CA GLN A 34 31.83 9.29 32.51
C GLN A 34 31.74 8.27 31.38
N SER A 35 32.46 7.15 31.48
CA SER A 35 32.36 6.05 30.52
C SER A 35 30.94 5.45 30.53
N PHE A 36 30.37 5.23 31.71
CA PHE A 36 28.97 4.80 31.84
C PHE A 36 27.97 5.82 31.27
N MET A 37 28.18 7.12 31.50
CA MET A 37 27.33 8.17 30.95
C MET A 37 27.37 8.18 29.41
N ILE A 38 28.56 8.06 28.82
CA ILE A 38 28.73 7.99 27.36
C ILE A 38 28.05 6.75 26.80
N ILE A 39 28.27 5.57 27.41
CA ILE A 39 27.63 4.32 27.01
C ILE A 39 26.11 4.43 27.13
N ALA A 40 25.59 4.96 28.24
CA ALA A 40 24.16 5.16 28.45
C ALA A 40 23.54 6.10 27.41
N THR A 41 24.25 7.15 27.00
CA THR A 41 23.79 8.09 25.97
C THR A 41 23.74 7.41 24.60
N ILE A 42 24.79 6.65 24.25
CA ILE A 42 24.85 5.90 22.99
C ILE A 42 23.73 4.85 22.95
N VAL A 43 23.52 4.10 24.04
CA VAL A 43 22.46 3.11 24.15
C VAL A 43 21.07 3.77 24.08
N GLY A 44 20.88 4.92 24.74
CA GLY A 44 19.62 5.66 24.70
C GLY A 44 19.27 6.15 23.30
N VAL A 45 20.24 6.71 22.57
CA VAL A 45 20.05 7.13 21.17
C VAL A 45 19.80 5.92 20.27
N TYR A 46 20.54 4.82 20.45
CA TYR A 46 20.35 3.60 19.66
C TYR A 46 18.94 3.03 19.81
N LEU A 47 18.44 2.90 21.04
CA LEU A 47 17.08 2.39 21.30
C LEU A 47 16.00 3.32 20.76
N ALA A 48 16.17 4.64 20.90
CA ALA A 48 15.23 5.61 20.33
C ALA A 48 15.22 5.57 18.79
N ALA A 49 16.38 5.43 18.16
CA ALA A 49 16.50 5.28 16.71
C ALA A 49 15.89 3.97 16.21
N GLN A 50 16.10 2.86 16.93
CA GLN A 50 15.49 1.57 16.60
C GLN A 50 13.97 1.64 16.65
N ALA A 51 13.40 2.19 17.74
CA ALA A 51 11.96 2.37 17.86
C ALA A 51 11.38 3.27 16.77
N GLY A 52 12.10 4.31 16.36
CA GLY A 52 11.70 5.19 15.26
C GLY A 52 11.70 4.50 13.89
N LEU A 53 12.72 3.68 13.60
CA LEU A 53 12.80 2.91 12.36
C LEU A 53 11.70 1.85 12.29
N ASP A 54 11.47 1.10 13.37
CA ASP A 54 10.43 0.08 13.42
C ASP A 54 9.05 0.70 13.17
N GLN A 55 8.77 1.86 13.78
CA GLN A 55 7.53 2.60 13.54
C GLN A 55 7.41 3.09 12.09
N ALA A 56 8.51 3.54 11.48
CA ALA A 56 8.52 4.01 10.10
C ALA A 56 8.26 2.88 9.09
N ILE A 57 8.84 1.70 9.31
CA ILE A 57 8.61 0.50 8.49
C ILE A 57 7.14 0.08 8.56
N VAL A 58 6.58 0.03 9.77
CA VAL A 58 5.15 -0.30 9.96
C VAL A 58 4.25 0.73 9.28
N PHE A 59 4.58 2.01 9.37
CA PHE A 59 3.81 3.06 8.70
C PHE A 59 3.88 2.96 7.17
N ASP A 60 5.06 2.69 6.60
CA ASP A 60 5.25 2.52 5.15
C ASP A 60 4.48 1.31 4.61
N ASP A 61 4.56 0.17 5.31
CA ASP A 61 3.80 -1.05 4.97
C ASP A 61 2.28 -0.82 5.03
N ILE A 62 1.79 -0.14 6.07
CA ILE A 62 0.38 0.24 6.18
C ILE A 62 -0.05 1.16 5.02
N THR A 63 0.77 2.17 4.70
CA THR A 63 0.47 3.15 3.65
C THR A 63 0.45 2.50 2.26
N SER A 64 1.39 1.61 2.00
CA SER A 64 1.45 0.78 0.79
C SER A 64 0.18 -0.08 0.66
N LYS A 65 -0.18 -0.83 1.71
CA LYS A 65 -1.39 -1.65 1.75
C LYS A 65 -2.67 -0.83 1.54
N GLN A 66 -2.81 0.34 2.16
CA GLN A 66 -3.96 1.23 1.94
C GLN A 66 -4.05 1.70 0.49
N SER A 67 -2.92 2.17 -0.06
CA SER A 67 -2.86 2.64 -1.46
C SER A 67 -3.23 1.52 -2.42
N ASN A 68 -2.73 0.31 -2.16
CA ASN A 68 -3.04 -0.86 -2.95
C ASN A 68 -4.51 -1.30 -2.81
N TYR A 69 -5.10 -1.19 -1.62
CA TYR A 69 -6.53 -1.43 -1.39
C TYR A 69 -7.41 -0.51 -2.25
N PHE A 70 -7.18 0.81 -2.19
CA PHE A 70 -7.97 1.76 -2.98
C PHE A 70 -7.75 1.60 -4.49
N LEU A 71 -6.55 1.24 -4.90
CA LEU A 71 -6.25 0.94 -6.30
C LEU A 71 -7.04 -0.27 -6.79
N ARG A 72 -7.05 -1.37 -6.03
CA ARG A 72 -7.79 -2.59 -6.38
C ARG A 72 -9.30 -2.38 -6.35
N GLN A 73 -9.80 -1.59 -5.39
CA GLN A 73 -11.22 -1.23 -5.31
C GLN A 73 -11.64 -0.38 -6.51
N SER A 74 -10.90 0.69 -6.80
CA SER A 74 -11.16 1.53 -7.99
C SER A 74 -11.12 0.72 -9.29
N LEU A 75 -10.20 -0.24 -9.40
CA LEU A 75 -10.09 -1.12 -10.56
C LEU A 75 -11.30 -2.06 -10.68
N TYR A 76 -11.76 -2.61 -9.56
CA TYR A 76 -12.98 -3.42 -9.50
C TYR A 76 -14.17 -2.60 -10.02
N ASP A 77 -14.37 -1.40 -9.50
CA ASP A 77 -15.50 -0.53 -9.84
C ASP A 77 -15.46 -0.10 -11.33
N GLU A 78 -14.26 0.20 -11.87
CA GLU A 78 -14.09 0.49 -13.29
C GLU A 78 -14.51 -0.69 -14.18
N VAL A 79 -14.01 -1.89 -13.86
CA VAL A 79 -14.25 -3.09 -14.66
C VAL A 79 -15.72 -3.53 -14.56
N ASP A 80 -16.32 -3.55 -13.36
CA ASP A 80 -17.73 -3.88 -13.16
C ASP A 80 -18.64 -2.92 -13.93
N ALA A 81 -18.36 -1.63 -13.83
CA ALA A 81 -19.15 -0.63 -14.52
C ALA A 81 -19.00 -0.75 -16.06
N ASN A 82 -17.83 -1.15 -16.57
CA ASN A 82 -17.66 -1.48 -17.99
C ASN A 82 -18.43 -2.73 -18.41
N ILE A 83 -18.45 -3.77 -17.58
CA ILE A 83 -19.22 -4.99 -17.85
C ILE A 83 -20.70 -4.67 -17.97
N ILE A 84 -21.26 -3.89 -17.03
CA ILE A 84 -22.67 -3.47 -17.07
C ILE A 84 -22.98 -2.71 -18.38
N MET A 85 -22.10 -1.78 -18.75
CA MET A 85 -22.25 -0.99 -19.98
C MET A 85 -22.21 -1.88 -21.24
N LEU A 86 -21.27 -2.81 -21.29
CA LEU A 86 -21.09 -3.72 -22.42
C LEU A 86 -22.20 -4.75 -22.52
N ARG A 87 -22.73 -5.23 -21.39
CA ARG A 87 -23.86 -6.16 -21.38
C ARG A 87 -25.09 -5.50 -21.99
N LYS A 88 -25.37 -4.25 -21.60
CA LYS A 88 -26.44 -3.44 -22.21
C LYS A 88 -26.21 -3.22 -23.71
N TYR A 89 -25.00 -2.81 -24.11
CA TYR A 89 -24.67 -2.65 -25.53
C TYR A 89 -24.84 -3.95 -26.31
N ASN A 90 -24.48 -5.08 -25.72
CA ASN A 90 -24.61 -6.39 -26.34
C ASN A 90 -26.07 -6.75 -26.61
N GLU A 91 -26.93 -6.57 -25.61
CA GLU A 91 -28.36 -6.89 -25.67
C GLU A 91 -29.14 -5.96 -26.62
N GLU A 92 -28.79 -4.67 -26.65
CA GLU A 92 -29.51 -3.65 -27.42
C GLU A 92 -29.05 -3.58 -28.88
N TYR A 93 -27.75 -3.78 -29.16
CA TYR A 93 -27.17 -3.53 -30.48
C TYR A 93 -26.34 -4.70 -30.99
N PHE A 94 -25.30 -5.12 -30.26
CA PHE A 94 -24.23 -5.97 -30.81
C PHE A 94 -24.69 -7.38 -31.20
N SER A 95 -25.60 -7.97 -30.40
CA SER A 95 -26.19 -9.29 -30.67
C SER A 95 -27.33 -9.27 -31.68
N ARG A 96 -27.75 -8.08 -32.12
CA ARG A 96 -28.90 -7.89 -33.03
C ARG A 96 -28.44 -7.65 -34.46
N ALA A 97 -29.32 -7.92 -35.41
CA ALA A 97 -29.09 -7.64 -36.83
C ALA A 97 -29.32 -6.14 -37.18
N VAL A 98 -28.74 -5.21 -36.39
CA VAL A 98 -28.88 -3.76 -36.62
C VAL A 98 -27.87 -3.26 -37.66
N PRO A 99 -28.16 -2.20 -38.45
CA PRO A 99 -27.25 -1.66 -39.45
C PRO A 99 -25.86 -1.29 -38.90
N LYS A 100 -24.83 -1.35 -39.76
CA LYS A 100 -23.43 -1.06 -39.37
C LYS A 100 -23.23 0.39 -38.88
N SER A 101 -23.98 1.34 -39.42
CA SER A 101 -23.96 2.74 -38.98
C SER A 101 -24.44 2.88 -37.54
N GLU A 102 -25.52 2.19 -37.19
CA GLU A 102 -26.11 2.19 -35.86
C GLU A 102 -25.17 1.51 -34.85
N LEU A 103 -24.60 0.35 -35.20
CA LEU A 103 -23.57 -0.31 -34.38
C LEU A 103 -22.43 0.65 -34.01
N LYS A 104 -21.87 1.35 -35.02
CA LYS A 104 -20.76 2.28 -34.80
C LYS A 104 -21.15 3.48 -33.96
N GLN A 105 -22.36 4.02 -34.18
CA GLN A 105 -22.86 5.17 -33.43
C GLN A 105 -23.08 4.85 -31.95
N HIS A 106 -23.52 3.63 -31.65
CA HIS A 106 -23.81 3.18 -30.28
C HIS A 106 -22.67 2.39 -29.62
N THR A 107 -21.51 2.27 -30.28
CA THR A 107 -20.33 1.61 -29.68
C THR A 107 -19.86 2.39 -28.45
N PRO A 108 -19.90 1.80 -27.25
CA PRO A 108 -19.48 2.49 -26.04
C PRO A 108 -17.96 2.72 -26.02
N LYS A 109 -17.53 3.78 -25.35
CA LYS A 109 -16.13 3.98 -25.00
C LYS A 109 -15.87 3.36 -23.63
N LEU A 110 -14.91 2.44 -23.56
CA LEU A 110 -14.53 1.79 -22.30
C LEU A 110 -13.91 2.82 -21.35
N ARG A 111 -14.29 2.75 -20.07
CA ARG A 111 -13.62 3.51 -19.01
C ARG A 111 -12.31 2.82 -18.67
N GLN A 112 -11.20 3.50 -18.84
CA GLN A 112 -9.87 2.94 -18.58
C GLN A 112 -9.03 3.93 -17.75
N PHE A 113 -9.67 4.83 -17.01
CA PHE A 113 -8.96 5.84 -16.24
C PHE A 113 -8.07 5.22 -15.16
N VAL A 114 -8.62 4.27 -14.38
CA VAL A 114 -7.89 3.56 -13.33
C VAL A 114 -6.82 2.69 -13.95
N TRP A 115 -7.19 1.88 -14.95
CA TRP A 115 -6.25 1.04 -15.68
C TRP A 115 -5.07 1.81 -16.28
N GLU A 116 -5.31 2.95 -16.92
CA GLU A 116 -4.26 3.78 -17.49
C GLU A 116 -3.40 4.44 -16.41
N SER A 117 -4.02 4.87 -15.31
CA SER A 117 -3.31 5.45 -14.16
C SER A 117 -2.40 4.44 -13.44
N MET A 118 -2.75 3.15 -13.48
CA MET A 118 -1.92 2.08 -12.91
C MET A 118 -0.51 2.01 -13.53
N LYS A 119 -0.33 2.48 -14.78
CA LYS A 119 1.00 2.54 -15.43
C LYS A 119 2.01 3.40 -14.66
N PHE A 120 1.51 4.37 -13.88
CA PHE A 120 2.33 5.33 -13.14
C PHE A 120 2.26 5.15 -11.63
N SER A 121 1.45 4.19 -11.15
CA SER A 121 1.28 3.94 -9.71
C SER A 121 2.28 2.86 -9.24
N PRO A 122 3.09 3.14 -8.19
CA PRO A 122 3.96 2.12 -7.60
C PRO A 122 3.15 0.95 -6.99
N ALA A 123 1.96 1.23 -6.46
CA ALA A 123 1.06 0.23 -5.89
C ALA A 123 0.55 -0.80 -6.92
N THR A 124 0.69 -0.54 -8.22
CA THR A 124 0.34 -1.51 -9.26
C THR A 124 1.15 -2.79 -9.15
N LEU A 125 2.44 -2.71 -8.83
CA LEU A 125 3.33 -3.87 -8.76
C LEU A 125 3.04 -4.76 -7.54
N GLU A 126 2.34 -4.23 -6.55
CA GLU A 126 1.86 -4.96 -5.38
C GLU A 126 0.52 -5.67 -5.64
N THR A 127 -0.12 -5.40 -6.78
CA THR A 127 -1.34 -6.11 -7.19
C THR A 127 -0.96 -7.47 -7.80
N PRO A 128 -1.64 -8.58 -7.43
CA PRO A 128 -1.33 -9.89 -7.97
C PRO A 128 -1.39 -9.89 -9.50
N SER A 129 -0.34 -10.43 -10.13
CA SER A 129 -0.15 -10.45 -11.58
C SER A 129 -1.29 -11.12 -12.35
N TYR A 130 -1.99 -12.06 -11.70
CA TYR A 130 -3.21 -12.68 -12.22
C TYR A 130 -4.24 -11.62 -12.62
N PHE A 131 -4.60 -10.68 -11.75
CA PHE A 131 -5.63 -9.67 -12.04
C PHE A 131 -5.20 -8.73 -13.15
N LEU A 132 -3.93 -8.28 -13.12
CA LEU A 132 -3.39 -7.40 -14.15
C LEU A 132 -3.47 -8.07 -15.53
N ARG A 133 -3.11 -9.35 -15.61
CA ARG A 133 -3.16 -10.11 -16.87
C ARG A 133 -4.58 -10.33 -17.36
N GLU A 134 -5.50 -10.76 -16.49
CA GLU A 134 -6.89 -11.03 -16.89
C GLU A 134 -7.58 -9.73 -17.36
N ILE A 135 -7.39 -8.61 -16.65
CA ILE A 135 -8.00 -7.32 -17.02
C ILE A 135 -7.37 -6.75 -18.30
N GLN A 136 -6.05 -6.85 -18.45
CA GLN A 136 -5.37 -6.47 -19.69
C GLN A 136 -5.91 -7.27 -20.88
N ALA A 137 -5.99 -8.60 -20.74
CA ALA A 137 -6.49 -9.49 -21.77
C ALA A 137 -7.94 -9.15 -22.11
N PHE A 138 -8.78 -8.92 -21.10
CA PHE A 138 -10.16 -8.50 -21.28
C PHE A 138 -10.29 -7.24 -22.14
N TYR A 139 -9.56 -6.18 -21.82
CA TYR A 139 -9.62 -4.94 -22.62
C TYR A 139 -9.13 -5.16 -24.06
N ALA A 140 -8.02 -5.86 -24.25
CA ALA A 140 -7.47 -6.13 -25.58
C ALA A 140 -8.42 -6.99 -26.44
N GLU A 141 -9.02 -8.03 -25.84
CA GLU A 141 -9.94 -8.93 -26.53
C GLU A 141 -11.28 -8.26 -26.86
N LEU A 142 -11.77 -7.36 -26.00
CA LEU A 142 -12.99 -6.59 -26.26
C LEU A 142 -12.82 -5.65 -27.45
N ASP A 143 -11.70 -4.93 -27.53
CA ASP A 143 -11.43 -4.02 -28.64
C ASP A 143 -11.44 -4.80 -29.98
N GLN A 144 -10.74 -5.94 -30.01
CA GLN A 144 -10.74 -6.82 -31.18
C GLN A 144 -12.13 -7.37 -31.50
N LEU A 145 -12.89 -7.78 -30.48
CA LEU A 145 -14.24 -8.32 -30.66
C LEU A 145 -15.19 -7.27 -31.24
N ILE A 146 -15.19 -6.05 -30.69
CA ILE A 146 -16.02 -4.94 -31.14
C ILE A 146 -15.64 -4.56 -32.57
N GLU A 147 -14.34 -4.49 -32.89
CA GLU A 147 -13.88 -4.21 -34.25
C GLU A 147 -14.34 -5.29 -35.24
N ASN A 148 -14.16 -6.57 -34.91
CA ASN A 148 -14.57 -7.69 -35.77
C ASN A 148 -16.10 -7.82 -35.91
N GLY A 149 -16.85 -7.52 -34.86
CA GLY A 149 -18.32 -7.51 -34.89
C GLY A 149 -18.87 -6.33 -35.71
N THR A 150 -18.34 -5.13 -35.52
CA THR A 150 -18.78 -3.92 -36.26
C THR A 150 -18.34 -3.96 -37.73
N SER A 151 -17.20 -4.57 -38.03
CA SER A 151 -16.74 -4.77 -39.41
C SER A 151 -17.49 -5.87 -40.16
N ARG A 152 -18.29 -6.69 -39.46
CA ARG A 152 -19.02 -7.88 -39.96
C ARG A 152 -18.14 -9.07 -40.34
N VAL A 153 -16.92 -9.13 -39.79
CA VAL A 153 -16.11 -10.36 -39.83
C VAL A 153 -16.81 -11.46 -39.03
N TYR A 154 -17.43 -11.09 -37.91
CA TYR A 154 -18.29 -11.98 -37.12
C TYR A 154 -19.77 -11.70 -37.38
N GLY A 155 -20.56 -12.78 -37.44
CA GLY A 155 -22.02 -12.69 -37.42
C GLY A 155 -22.51 -12.17 -36.07
N HIS A 156 -23.57 -11.36 -36.06
CA HIS A 156 -24.12 -10.72 -34.86
C HIS A 156 -24.41 -11.70 -33.71
N SER A 157 -25.00 -12.86 -34.01
CA SER A 157 -25.27 -13.89 -33.00
C SER A 157 -23.99 -14.47 -32.39
N TYR A 158 -22.96 -14.73 -33.22
CA TYR A 158 -21.67 -15.23 -32.74
C TYR A 158 -20.91 -14.18 -31.93
N ALA A 159 -20.82 -12.94 -32.45
CA ALA A 159 -20.18 -11.83 -31.77
C ALA A 159 -20.83 -11.53 -30.42
N GLY A 160 -22.16 -11.55 -30.37
CA GLY A 160 -22.91 -11.32 -29.14
C GLY A 160 -22.75 -12.45 -28.12
N LYS A 161 -22.71 -13.71 -28.57
CA LYS A 161 -22.42 -14.85 -27.68
C LYS A 161 -21.01 -14.76 -27.10
N LEU A 162 -20.02 -14.45 -27.94
CA LEU A 162 -18.63 -14.31 -27.52
C LEU A 162 -18.45 -13.13 -26.54
N MET A 163 -19.16 -12.02 -26.78
CA MET A 163 -19.21 -10.90 -25.83
C MET A 163 -19.74 -11.35 -24.47
N THR A 164 -20.89 -12.04 -24.44
CA THR A 164 -21.46 -12.57 -23.19
C THR A 164 -20.49 -13.50 -22.47
N GLU A 165 -19.82 -14.40 -23.18
CA GLU A 165 -18.83 -15.32 -22.60
C GLU A 165 -17.68 -14.57 -21.91
N LYS A 166 -17.13 -13.53 -22.56
CA LYS A 166 -16.06 -12.71 -21.98
C LYS A 166 -16.55 -11.91 -20.77
N LEU A 167 -17.75 -11.36 -20.83
CA LEU A 167 -18.36 -10.64 -19.70
C LEU A 167 -18.64 -11.57 -18.53
N ASP A 168 -19.13 -12.79 -18.79
CA ASP A 168 -19.43 -13.78 -17.76
C ASP A 168 -18.15 -14.30 -17.09
N HIS A 169 -17.06 -14.51 -17.84
CA HIS A 169 -15.75 -14.86 -17.26
C HIS A 169 -15.29 -13.79 -16.27
N MET A 170 -15.35 -12.52 -16.64
CA MET A 170 -14.96 -11.43 -15.76
C MET A 170 -15.88 -11.31 -14.54
N GLN A 171 -17.20 -11.36 -14.74
CA GLN A 171 -18.18 -11.20 -13.66
C GLN A 171 -18.17 -12.35 -12.65
N ASN A 172 -18.02 -13.59 -13.13
CA ASN A 172 -18.21 -14.78 -12.32
C ASN A 172 -16.90 -15.38 -11.81
N GLU A 173 -15.77 -15.13 -12.48
CA GLU A 173 -14.47 -15.68 -12.07
C GLU A 173 -13.52 -14.60 -11.55
N VAL A 174 -13.28 -13.54 -12.33
CA VAL A 174 -12.18 -12.60 -12.05
C VAL A 174 -12.57 -11.58 -10.98
N LEU A 175 -13.70 -10.89 -11.14
CA LEU A 175 -14.17 -9.85 -10.22
C LEU A 175 -14.42 -10.38 -8.80
N PRO A 176 -15.06 -11.55 -8.59
CA PRO A 176 -15.24 -12.09 -7.25
C PRO A 176 -13.92 -12.43 -6.57
N ARG A 177 -12.92 -12.93 -7.33
CA ARG A 177 -11.57 -13.18 -6.82
C ARG A 177 -10.86 -11.88 -6.47
N LEU A 178 -11.02 -10.84 -7.27
CA LEU A 178 -10.46 -9.51 -6.99
C LEU A 178 -11.09 -8.94 -5.71
N ALA A 179 -12.42 -8.97 -5.59
CA ALA A 179 -13.13 -8.52 -4.40
C ALA A 179 -12.68 -9.27 -3.13
N ALA A 180 -12.58 -10.59 -3.19
CA ALA A 180 -12.10 -11.39 -2.07
C ALA A 180 -10.64 -11.05 -1.69
N ASN A 181 -9.79 -10.82 -2.69
CA ASN A 181 -8.41 -10.42 -2.46
C ASN A 181 -8.29 -9.01 -1.86
N THR A 182 -9.11 -8.07 -2.32
CA THR A 182 -9.21 -6.72 -1.75
C THR A 182 -9.76 -6.76 -0.32
N GLN A 183 -10.73 -7.63 -0.03
CA GLN A 183 -11.29 -7.80 1.31
C GLN A 183 -10.30 -8.44 2.29
N SER A 184 -9.45 -9.36 1.82
CA SER A 184 -8.32 -9.86 2.62
C SER A 184 -7.40 -8.72 3.03
N LEU A 185 -7.06 -7.83 2.10
CA LEU A 185 -6.22 -6.67 2.36
C LEU A 185 -6.87 -5.69 3.36
N ALA A 186 -8.19 -5.48 3.24
CA ALA A 186 -8.96 -4.69 4.20
C ALA A 186 -8.94 -5.32 5.61
N SER A 187 -9.04 -6.64 5.69
CA SER A 187 -8.97 -7.37 6.96
C SER A 187 -7.58 -7.27 7.60
N ASP A 188 -6.53 -7.37 6.79
CA ASP A 188 -5.13 -7.21 7.23
C ASP A 188 -4.86 -5.79 7.74
N LEU A 189 -5.41 -4.77 7.08
CA LEU A 189 -5.34 -3.38 7.51
C LEU A 189 -6.09 -3.15 8.82
N LYS A 190 -7.29 -3.72 8.95
CA LYS A 190 -8.08 -3.65 10.19
C LYS A 190 -7.37 -4.32 11.38
N ALA A 191 -6.71 -5.46 11.15
CA ALA A 191 -5.90 -6.13 12.17
C ALA A 191 -4.71 -5.28 12.65
N GLN A 192 -4.21 -4.37 11.80
CA GLN A 192 -3.15 -3.42 12.11
C GLN A 192 -3.68 -2.10 12.69
N GLY A 193 -4.97 -2.02 13.04
CA GLY A 193 -5.59 -0.85 13.67
C GLY A 193 -6.00 0.26 12.70
N VAL A 194 -6.01 -0.02 11.39
CA VAL A 194 -6.50 0.91 10.36
C VAL A 194 -7.96 0.60 10.07
N ASP A 195 -8.86 1.53 10.40
CA ASP A 195 -10.25 1.44 9.97
C ASP A 195 -10.44 2.13 8.62
N LEU A 196 -10.80 1.35 7.60
CA LEU A 196 -11.05 1.85 6.25
C LEU A 196 -12.49 2.39 6.07
N SER A 197 -13.38 2.17 7.05
CA SER A 197 -14.78 2.60 6.97
C SER A 197 -14.92 4.13 7.05
N ASP A 198 -14.04 4.83 7.77
CA ASP A 198 -14.03 6.30 7.82
C ASP A 198 -13.78 6.94 6.44
N ASN A 199 -12.98 6.29 5.58
CA ASN A 199 -12.70 6.80 4.22
C ASN A 199 -13.84 6.53 3.23
N LEU A 200 -14.64 5.47 3.44
CA LEU A 200 -15.82 5.14 2.61
C LEU A 200 -17.04 6.03 2.96
N MET A 201 -17.13 6.53 4.20
CA MET A 201 -18.23 7.40 4.67
C MET A 201 -18.17 8.84 4.11
N LEU A 202 -17.07 9.24 3.49
CA LEU A 202 -16.92 10.55 2.85
C LEU A 202 -17.49 10.57 1.42
N GLU A 203 -17.65 9.42 0.76
CA GLU A 203 -18.27 9.35 -0.58
C GLU A 203 -19.80 9.33 -0.51
N ASP A 204 -20.39 8.69 0.50
CA ASP A 204 -21.86 8.60 0.65
C ASP A 204 -22.52 9.92 1.10
N ASN A 205 -21.80 10.82 1.76
CA ASN A 205 -22.35 12.12 2.17
C ASN A 205 -22.40 13.18 1.06
N ASN A 206 -21.67 12.97 -0.05
CA ASN A 206 -21.63 13.94 -1.15
C ASN A 206 -22.68 13.67 -2.24
N SER A 207 -23.34 12.51 -2.21
CA SER A 207 -24.46 12.17 -3.12
C SER A 207 -25.81 12.73 -2.64
N ASN A 208 -25.93 13.12 -1.37
CA ASN A 208 -27.15 13.71 -0.80
C ASN A 208 -27.14 15.26 -0.74
N GLY A 209 -26.03 15.92 -1.10
CA GLY A 209 -25.86 17.37 -1.01
C GLY A 209 -26.34 18.18 -2.23
N SER A 210 -26.73 17.54 -3.33
CA SER A 210 -27.06 18.22 -4.60
C SER A 210 -28.55 18.30 -4.94
N GLN A 211 -29.46 17.98 -4.01
CA GLN A 211 -30.91 18.20 -4.18
C GLN A 211 -31.51 19.31 -3.30
N GLN A 212 -30.69 20.15 -2.66
CA GLN A 212 -31.19 21.32 -1.92
C GLN A 212 -30.38 22.58 -2.24
N ALA A 213 -30.41 23.02 -3.50
CA ALA A 213 -30.16 24.41 -3.82
C ALA A 213 -30.76 24.76 -5.20
N GLN A 214 -31.95 25.36 -5.15
CA GLN A 214 -32.66 26.15 -6.18
C GLN A 214 -33.41 25.40 -7.29
#